data_AF-A0AAW8YT60-F1
#
_entry.id   AF-A0AAW8YT60-F1
#
_cell.length_a   1.000
_cell.length_b   1.000
_cell.length_c   1.000
_cell.angle_alpha   90.00
_cell.angle_beta   90.00
_cell.angle_gamma   90.00
#
_symmetry.space_group_name_H-M   'P 1'
#
loop_
_entity.id
_entity.type
_entity.pdbx_description
1 polymer ?
#
loop_
_entity_poly.entity_id
_entity_poly.type
_entity_poly.pdbx_seq_one_letter_code
_entity_poly.pdbx_strand_id
1 'polypeptide(L)'
;MEDLANLKKLLMLKKDDVSKDELLQLILDNTSASLKIKLHRKASEAIPDELNYILLEVAVRRFNRLKNEGMANYSQEGESITFNSDDFDDFKDDIVDWLADQEDRPTSLGKVSFISGYQGK
;
A
#
# COMPACT_ATOMS: atom_id res chain seq x y z
N MET A 1 11.10 -7.16 6.07
CA MET A 1 11.48 -7.46 7.47
C MET A 1 11.16 -6.30 8.42
N GLU A 2 11.31 -5.05 7.98
CA GLU A 2 10.90 -3.88 8.78
C GLU A 2 9.38 -3.75 8.90
N ASP A 3 8.63 -3.93 7.81
CA ASP A 3 7.16 -3.78 7.83
C ASP A 3 6.47 -4.75 8.79
N LEU A 4 6.89 -6.01 8.83
CA LEU A 4 6.35 -6.99 9.79
C LEU A 4 6.62 -6.57 11.24
N ALA A 5 7.83 -6.06 11.53
CA ALA A 5 8.17 -5.59 12.87
C ALA A 5 7.36 -4.35 13.26
N ASN A 6 7.12 -3.43 12.32
CA ASN A 6 6.30 -2.24 12.54
C ASN A 6 4.82 -2.60 12.70
N LEU A 7 4.30 -3.52 11.89
CA LEU A 7 2.95 -4.04 12.02
C LEU A 7 2.72 -4.69 13.39
N LYS A 8 3.67 -5.51 13.88
CA LYS A 8 3.60 -6.07 15.24
C LYS A 8 3.51 -4.99 16.31
N LYS A 9 4.32 -3.92 16.21
CA LYS A 9 4.28 -2.79 17.15
C LYS A 9 2.92 -2.10 17.14
N LEU A 10 2.37 -1.84 15.95
CA LEU A 10 1.04 -1.22 15.79
C LEU A 10 -0.07 -2.07 16.41
N LEU A 11 0.06 -3.40 16.31
CA LEU A 11 -0.87 -4.36 16.92
C LEU A 11 -0.60 -4.63 18.41
N MET A 12 0.37 -3.94 19.02
CA MET A 12 0.82 -4.15 20.41
C MET A 12 1.26 -5.59 20.69
N LEU A 13 1.78 -6.29 19.68
CA LEU A 13 2.35 -7.63 19.82
C LEU A 13 3.81 -7.55 20.23
N LYS A 14 4.25 -8.48 21.08
CA LYS A 14 5.65 -8.55 21.47
C LYS A 14 6.50 -8.95 20.27
N LYS A 15 7.72 -8.39 20.19
CA LYS A 15 8.61 -8.62 19.04
C LYS A 15 9.01 -10.10 18.88
N ASP A 16 9.18 -10.79 20.01
CA ASP A 16 9.54 -12.20 20.14
C ASP A 16 8.35 -13.16 19.97
N ASP A 17 7.12 -12.66 19.98
CA ASP A 17 5.94 -13.46 19.67
C ASP A 17 5.88 -13.72 18.16
N VAL A 18 6.07 -14.99 17.79
CA VAL A 18 6.05 -15.47 16.40
C VAL A 18 4.75 -16.17 16.03
N SER A 19 3.79 -16.28 16.97
CA SER A 19 2.57 -17.09 16.79
C SER A 19 1.65 -16.62 15.67
N LYS A 20 1.83 -15.36 15.21
CA LYS A 20 1.02 -14.73 14.16
C LYS A 20 1.83 -14.30 12.95
N ASP A 21 3.12 -14.60 12.89
CA ASP A 21 4.03 -14.03 11.88
C ASP A 21 3.65 -14.44 10.48
N GLU A 22 3.31 -15.71 10.28
CA GLU A 22 2.87 -16.23 8.98
C GLU A 22 1.60 -15.52 8.49
N LEU A 23 0.62 -15.35 9.39
CA LEU A 23 -0.63 -14.65 9.07
C LEU A 23 -0.39 -13.16 8.77
N LEU A 24 0.40 -12.49 9.61
CA LEU A 24 0.74 -11.07 9.42
C LEU A 24 1.52 -10.85 8.13
N GLN A 25 2.43 -11.76 7.79
CA GLN A 25 3.17 -11.72 6.53
C GLN A 25 2.23 -11.92 5.34
N LEU A 26 1.31 -12.89 5.41
CA LEU A 26 0.32 -13.11 4.36
C LEU A 26 -0.59 -11.89 4.15
N ILE A 27 -1.00 -11.23 5.23
CA ILE A 27 -1.78 -9.98 5.15
C ILE A 27 -0.97 -8.88 4.48
N LEU A 28 0.31 -8.70 4.88
CA LEU A 28 1.20 -7.71 4.27
C LEU A 28 1.40 -7.98 2.78
N ASP A 29 1.66 -9.22 2.38
CA ASP A 29 1.91 -9.58 0.99
C ASP A 29 0.69 -9.30 0.10
N ASN A 30 -0.51 -9.68 0.56
CA ASN A 30 -1.75 -9.40 -0.16
C ASN A 30 -2.09 -7.91 -0.22
N THR A 31 -1.84 -7.19 0.87
CA THR A 31 -2.07 -5.73 0.93
C THR A 31 -1.09 -5.00 0.03
N SER A 32 0.17 -5.44 0.02
CA SER A 32 1.23 -4.92 -0.84
C SER A 32 0.88 -5.12 -2.32
N ALA A 33 0.45 -6.33 -2.69
CA ALA A 33 -0.01 -6.60 -4.05
C ALA A 33 -1.20 -5.70 -4.46
N SER A 34 -2.16 -5.51 -3.55
CA SER A 34 -3.32 -4.64 -3.80
C SER A 34 -2.93 -3.17 -3.98
N LEU A 35 -2.04 -2.65 -3.14
CA LEU A 35 -1.55 -1.29 -3.24
C LEU A 35 -0.74 -1.07 -4.53
N LYS A 36 0.12 -2.04 -4.92
CA LYS A 36 0.87 -1.96 -6.18
C LYS A 36 -0.06 -1.87 -7.40
N ILE A 37 -1.15 -2.63 -7.41
CA ILE A 37 -2.16 -2.54 -8.49
C ILE A 37 -2.74 -1.13 -8.56
N LYS A 38 -3.10 -0.55 -7.41
CA LYS A 38 -3.65 0.83 -7.33
C LYS A 38 -2.64 1.89 -7.78
N LEU A 39 -1.36 1.64 -7.59
CA LEU A 39 -0.27 2.52 -8.03
C LEU A 39 0.18 2.26 -9.49
N HIS A 40 -0.51 1.38 -10.23
CA HIS A 40 -0.14 0.96 -11.58
C HIS A 40 1.29 0.39 -11.69
N ARG A 41 1.77 -0.23 -10.60
CA ARG A 41 3.12 -0.79 -10.49
C ARG A 41 3.17 -2.28 -10.78
N LYS A 42 4.30 -2.75 -11.29
CA LYS A 42 4.55 -4.19 -11.47
C LYS A 42 4.78 -4.88 -10.13
N ALA A 43 4.51 -6.18 -10.06
CA ALA A 43 4.74 -6.97 -8.84
C ALA A 43 6.20 -6.92 -8.36
N SER A 44 7.16 -6.82 -9.29
CA SER A 44 8.60 -6.69 -9.02
C SER A 44 9.03 -5.34 -8.47
N GLU A 45 8.19 -4.31 -8.57
CA GLU A 45 8.49 -2.98 -8.06
C GLU A 45 8.13 -2.88 -6.58
N ALA A 46 8.94 -2.13 -5.83
CA ALA A 46 8.66 -1.81 -4.44
C ALA A 46 7.55 -0.75 -4.35
N ILE A 47 6.86 -0.73 -3.22
CA ILE A 47 5.96 0.37 -2.87
C ILE A 47 6.85 1.56 -2.49
N PRO A 48 6.53 2.80 -2.95
CA PRO A 48 7.25 3.99 -2.53
C PRO A 48 7.21 4.16 -1.00
N ASP A 49 8.33 4.54 -0.39
CA ASP A 49 8.42 4.74 1.06
C ASP A 49 7.39 5.76 1.58
N GLU A 50 7.12 6.79 0.77
CA GLU A 50 6.10 7.83 1.02
C GLU A 50 4.69 7.24 1.24
N LEU A 51 4.38 6.10 0.60
CA LEU A 51 3.07 5.44 0.69
C LEU A 51 3.09 4.18 1.57
N ASN A 52 4.22 3.88 2.24
CA ASN A 52 4.33 2.68 3.06
C ASN A 52 3.40 2.71 4.28
N TYR A 53 3.02 3.89 4.77
CA TYR A 53 2.04 4.00 5.86
C TYR A 53 0.67 3.43 5.46
N ILE A 54 0.25 3.59 4.19
CA ILE A 54 -1.00 3.03 3.66
C ILE A 54 -0.96 1.50 3.77
N LEU A 55 0.16 0.88 3.38
CA LEU A 55 0.34 -0.56 3.50
C LEU A 55 0.13 -1.04 4.95
N LEU A 56 0.77 -0.37 5.92
CA LEU A 56 0.69 -0.74 7.33
C LEU A 56 -0.72 -0.54 7.92
N GLU A 57 -1.35 0.61 7.67
CA GLU A 57 -2.69 0.93 8.16
C GLU A 57 -3.74 -0.06 7.62
N VAL A 58 -3.69 -0.36 6.32
CA VAL A 58 -4.59 -1.33 5.71
C VAL A 58 -4.34 -2.74 6.25
N ALA A 59 -3.08 -3.12 6.46
CA ALA A 59 -2.75 -4.42 7.05
C ALA A 59 -3.30 -4.55 8.48
N VAL A 60 -3.23 -3.50 9.31
CA VAL A 60 -3.83 -3.45 10.66
C VAL A 60 -5.35 -3.63 10.57
N ARG A 61 -6.03 -2.90 9.69
CA ARG A 61 -7.48 -3.00 9.50
C ARG A 61 -7.91 -4.42 9.09
N ARG A 62 -7.19 -5.02 8.15
CA ARG A 62 -7.42 -6.40 7.69
C ARG A 62 -7.23 -7.41 8.81
N PHE A 63 -6.16 -7.30 9.59
CA PHE A 63 -5.94 -8.18 10.73
C PHE A 63 -7.06 -8.07 11.77
N ASN A 64 -7.46 -6.84 12.11
CA ASN A 64 -8.54 -6.61 13.08
C ASN A 64 -9.88 -7.15 12.57
N ARG A 65 -10.18 -6.99 11.27
CA ARG A 65 -11.37 -7.58 10.65
C ARG A 65 -11.34 -9.11 10.73
N LEU A 66 -10.26 -9.76 10.28
CA LEU A 66 -10.13 -11.22 10.36
C LEU A 66 -10.25 -11.74 11.80
N LYS A 67 -9.64 -11.04 12.77
CA LYS A 67 -9.75 -11.37 14.18
C LYS A 67 -11.20 -11.28 14.67
N ASN A 68 -11.92 -10.23 14.29
CA ASN A 68 -13.33 -10.05 14.66
C ASN A 68 -14.25 -11.04 13.96
N GLU A 69 -14.02 -11.35 12.68
CA GLU A 69 -14.75 -12.39 11.93
C GLU A 69 -14.55 -13.77 12.55
N GLY A 70 -13.34 -14.11 12.99
CA GLY A 70 -13.08 -15.35 13.72
C GLY A 70 -13.83 -15.45 15.05
N MET A 71 -14.01 -14.32 15.75
CA MET A 71 -14.81 -14.26 16.99
C MET A 71 -16.33 -14.27 16.72
N ALA A 72 -16.78 -13.64 15.64
CA ALA A 72 -18.18 -13.62 15.21
C ALA A 72 -18.65 -15.01 14.71
N ASN A 73 -17.83 -15.69 13.90
CA ASN A 73 -18.09 -17.07 13.44
C ASN A 73 -18.16 -18.07 14.60
N TYR A 74 -17.44 -17.82 15.70
CA TYR A 74 -17.54 -18.61 16.92
C TYR A 74 -18.82 -18.30 17.72
N SER A 75 -19.38 -17.10 17.60
CA SER A 75 -20.54 -16.63 18.36
C SER A 75 -21.89 -16.87 17.68
N GLN A 76 -21.94 -16.96 16.34
CA GLN A 76 -23.17 -17.13 15.58
C GLN A 76 -22.92 -17.93 14.30
N GLU A 77 -23.47 -19.15 14.26
CA GLU A 77 -23.76 -19.83 13.00
C GLU A 77 -24.85 -19.04 12.26
N GLY A 78 -24.50 -18.32 11.19
CA GLY A 78 -25.49 -18.01 10.15
C GLY A 78 -25.77 -16.56 9.75
N GLU A 79 -24.84 -15.60 9.88
CA GLU A 79 -24.96 -14.34 9.14
C GLU A 79 -23.79 -14.10 8.19
N SER A 80 -24.14 -13.92 6.91
CA SER A 80 -23.20 -13.76 5.80
C SER A 80 -22.50 -12.40 5.89
N ILE A 81 -21.19 -12.39 6.17
CA ILE A 81 -20.40 -11.16 6.18
C ILE A 81 -20.12 -10.76 4.73
N THR A 82 -20.70 -9.63 4.32
CA THR A 82 -20.46 -9.04 2.99
C THR A 82 -19.07 -8.42 2.97
N PHE A 83 -18.17 -8.97 2.15
CA PHE A 83 -16.81 -8.45 1.93
C PHE A 83 -16.89 -7.06 1.30
N ASN A 84 -16.85 -6.00 2.11
CA ASN A 84 -16.82 -4.64 1.57
C ASN A 84 -15.38 -4.30 1.14
N SER A 85 -15.20 -3.93 -0.13
CA SER A 85 -13.93 -3.62 -0.78
C SER A 85 -13.41 -2.20 -0.43
N ASP A 86 -13.50 -1.83 0.85
CA ASP A 86 -13.40 -0.45 1.38
C ASP A 86 -12.03 -0.12 2.00
N ASP A 87 -11.12 -1.10 2.03
CA ASP A 87 -9.88 -1.00 2.81
C ASP A 87 -8.98 0.19 2.45
N PHE A 88 -9.09 0.71 1.22
CA PHE A 88 -8.23 1.78 0.69
C PHE A 88 -8.96 3.10 0.51
N ASP A 89 -10.24 3.20 0.89
CA ASP A 89 -11.08 4.35 0.55
C ASP A 89 -10.58 5.64 1.19
N ASP A 90 -10.14 5.57 2.44
CA ASP A 90 -9.53 6.70 3.17
C ASP A 90 -8.22 7.20 2.54
N PHE A 91 -7.59 6.41 1.67
CA PHE A 91 -6.28 6.71 1.08
C PHE A 91 -6.36 6.99 -0.42
N LYS A 92 -7.57 7.11 -0.97
CA LYS A 92 -7.77 7.35 -2.41
C LYS A 92 -7.10 8.65 -2.85
N ASP A 93 -7.31 9.72 -2.11
CA ASP A 93 -6.78 11.05 -2.44
C ASP A 93 -5.25 11.03 -2.42
N ASP A 94 -4.64 10.48 -1.35
CA ASP A 94 -3.17 10.33 -1.26
C ASP A 94 -2.57 9.53 -2.43
N ILE A 95 -3.23 8.44 -2.84
CA ILE A 95 -2.80 7.61 -3.98
C ILE A 95 -2.91 8.39 -5.29
N VAL A 96 -3.99 9.14 -5.48
CA VAL A 96 -4.25 9.93 -6.70
C VAL A 96 -3.27 11.08 -6.80
N ASP A 97 -3.06 11.83 -5.71
CA ASP A 97 -2.12 12.95 -5.66
C ASP A 97 -0.70 12.47 -5.94
N TRP A 98 -0.29 11.36 -5.32
CA TRP A 98 1.03 10.77 -5.58
C TRP A 98 1.22 10.33 -7.03
N LEU A 99 0.18 9.77 -7.67
CA LEU A 99 0.20 9.39 -9.09
C LEU A 99 0.30 10.61 -10.01
N ALA A 100 -0.46 11.67 -9.73
CA ALA A 100 -0.40 12.92 -10.48
C ALA A 100 1.00 13.55 -10.42
N ASP A 101 1.61 13.56 -9.24
CA ASP A 101 3.00 14.01 -9.04
C ASP A 101 4.04 13.18 -9.82
N GLN A 102 3.75 11.92 -10.13
CA GLN A 102 4.63 11.13 -11.01
C GLN A 102 4.48 11.49 -12.48
N GLU A 103 3.28 11.86 -12.94
CA GLU A 103 3.02 12.23 -14.33
C GLU A 103 3.59 13.61 -14.67
N ASP A 104 3.54 14.55 -13.73
CA ASP A 104 4.07 15.91 -13.89
C ASP A 104 5.61 16.00 -13.73
N ARG A 105 6.29 14.90 -13.37
CA ARG A 105 7.75 14.84 -13.39
C ARG A 105 8.24 14.87 -14.84
N PRO A 106 8.99 15.91 -15.28
CA PRO A 106 9.46 15.98 -16.66
C PRO A 106 10.36 14.78 -16.96
N THR A 107 9.83 13.84 -17.74
CA THR A 107 10.56 12.65 -18.19
C THR A 107 11.61 13.08 -19.21
N SER A 108 12.83 13.27 -18.72
CA SER A 108 13.99 13.77 -19.46
C SER A 108 13.97 15.26 -19.83
N LEU A 109 15.06 15.94 -19.48
CA LEU A 109 15.43 17.24 -20.01
C LEU A 109 15.51 17.14 -21.53
N GLY A 110 14.42 17.49 -22.22
CA GLY A 110 14.37 17.63 -23.66
C GLY A 110 15.55 18.48 -24.13
N LYS A 111 16.39 17.91 -25.00
CA LYS A 111 17.63 18.50 -25.47
C LYS A 111 17.34 19.83 -26.18
N VAL A 112 17.52 20.96 -25.49
CA VAL A 112 17.39 22.29 -26.10
C VAL A 112 18.55 22.48 -27.07
N SER A 113 18.25 22.49 -28.37
CA SER A 113 19.23 22.82 -29.42
C SER A 113 18.99 24.25 -29.87
N PHE A 114 19.93 25.14 -29.54
CA PHE A 114 19.95 26.49 -30.09
C PHE A 114 20.47 26.43 -31.52
N ILE A 115 19.58 26.62 -32.50
CA ILE A 115 19.99 26.96 -33.87
C ILE A 115 20.38 28.44 -33.90
N SER A 116 21.68 28.71 -33.82
CA SER A 116 22.22 30.05 -34.08
C SER A 116 22.06 30.38 -35.56
N GLY A 117 20.99 31.08 -35.90
CA GLY A 117 20.66 31.53 -37.26
C GLY A 117 21.07 32.97 -37.56
N TYR A 118 21.98 33.58 -36.79
CA TYR A 118 22.42 34.95 -37.06
C TYR A 118 23.68 34.95 -37.95
N GLN A 119 23.48 34.85 -39.26
CA GLN A 119 24.46 35.36 -40.23
C GLN A 119 24.01 36.75 -40.67
N GLY A 120 24.46 37.75 -39.93
CA GLY A 120 24.39 39.14 -40.38
C GLY A 120 25.30 39.34 -41.58
N LYS A 121 24.71 39.81 -42.69
CA LYS A 121 25.37 40.60 -43.73
C LYS A 121 24.43 41.72 -44.14
#